data_AF-A0A838WT80-F1
#
_entry.id   AF-A0A838WT80-F1
#
_cell.length_a   1.000
_cell.length_b   1.000
_cell.length_c   1.000
_cell.angle_alpha   90.00
_cell.angle_beta   90.00
_cell.angle_gamma   90.00
#
_symmetry.space_group_name_H-M   'P 1'
#
loop_
_entity.id
_entity.type
_entity.pdbx_description
1 polymer ?
#
loop_
_entity_poly.entity_id
_entity_poly.type
_entity_poly.pdbx_seq_one_letter_code
_entity_poly.pdbx_strand_id
1 'polypeptide(L)'
;AATPGVDTDATRRSVAFGEAWLDRYGVVTRGSVVAEDVLGGFALAYKVLSGFEESGKAMRGYLIEGLGASQFSTPATIDRLRGHQDSDDVVGWPSGTREPLVYVLAATDPANPYGAALPWPAQGPTRSAGAMVVLIDGLLAAHITRGGKTMTTFFEHFPEGVGDPMPLVVSALSQAVAAGRMKPLNVQKLNGKAAFSLRDYGAAVTHKGAKIGGSTTAPPKRRGRTVAEAMDELSFDD
;
A
#
# COMPACT_ATOMS: atom_id res chain seq x y z
N ALA A 1 -29.76 -12.80 13.94
CA ALA A 1 -29.35 -11.38 13.80
C ALA A 1 -30.16 -10.78 12.67
N ALA A 2 -30.88 -9.69 12.91
CA ALA A 2 -31.70 -9.03 11.90
C ALA A 2 -30.80 -8.23 10.96
N THR A 3 -30.49 -8.80 9.79
CA THR A 3 -29.86 -8.03 8.71
C THR A 3 -30.91 -7.04 8.18
N PRO A 4 -30.61 -5.73 8.09
CA PRO A 4 -31.53 -4.76 7.50
C PRO A 4 -31.95 -5.19 6.10
N GLY A 5 -33.22 -4.98 5.75
CA GLY A 5 -33.71 -5.21 4.38
C GLY A 5 -33.04 -4.25 3.40
N VAL A 6 -32.90 -4.68 2.14
CA VAL A 6 -32.33 -3.84 1.07
C VAL A 6 -33.28 -2.69 0.77
N ASP A 7 -32.78 -1.45 0.75
CA ASP A 7 -33.57 -0.29 0.34
C ASP A 7 -33.83 -0.33 -1.18
N THR A 8 -35.11 -0.37 -1.56
CA THR A 8 -35.53 -0.45 -2.97
C THR A 8 -35.60 0.93 -3.65
N ASP A 9 -35.54 2.03 -2.91
CA ASP A 9 -35.53 3.40 -3.47
C ASP A 9 -34.17 3.74 -4.09
N ALA A 10 -34.14 3.91 -5.41
CA ALA A 10 -32.92 4.24 -6.15
C ALA A 10 -32.30 5.58 -5.76
N THR A 11 -33.11 6.56 -5.36
CA THR A 11 -32.64 7.89 -4.96
C THR A 11 -31.93 7.81 -3.61
N ARG A 12 -32.56 7.15 -2.62
CA ARG A 12 -31.93 6.95 -1.30
C ARG A 12 -30.64 6.17 -1.39
N ARG A 13 -30.61 5.09 -2.18
CA ARG A 13 -29.36 4.36 -2.45
C ARG A 13 -28.28 5.25 -3.04
N SER A 14 -28.63 6.10 -4.01
CA SER A 14 -27.68 7.00 -4.66
C SER A 14 -27.07 8.01 -3.68
N VAL A 15 -27.88 8.58 -2.78
CA VAL A 15 -27.42 9.48 -1.71
C VAL A 15 -26.47 8.74 -0.76
N ALA A 16 -26.85 7.55 -0.29
CA ALA A 16 -26.01 6.74 0.60
C ALA A 16 -24.67 6.34 -0.06
N PHE A 17 -24.67 6.01 -1.35
CA PHE A 17 -23.43 5.77 -2.10
C PHE A 17 -22.55 7.02 -2.17
N GLY A 18 -23.15 8.19 -2.44
CA GLY A 18 -22.44 9.47 -2.46
C GLY A 18 -21.71 9.76 -1.13
N GLU A 19 -22.39 9.54 -0.01
CA GLU A 19 -21.82 9.67 1.34
C GLU A 19 -20.67 8.67 1.54
N ALA A 20 -20.93 7.39 1.23
CA ALA A 20 -19.94 6.34 1.40
C ALA A 20 -18.67 6.59 0.59
N TRP A 21 -18.76 7.15 -0.62
CA TRP A 21 -17.58 7.49 -1.42
C TRP A 21 -16.76 8.64 -0.80
N LEU A 22 -17.42 9.68 -0.32
CA LEU A 22 -16.75 10.82 0.32
C LEU A 22 -16.01 10.37 1.59
N ASP A 23 -16.66 9.56 2.43
CA ASP A 23 -16.05 9.03 3.65
C ASP A 23 -14.88 8.07 3.37
N ARG A 24 -15.03 7.24 2.34
CA ARG A 24 -14.04 6.20 1.99
C ARG A 24 -12.80 6.75 1.33
N TYR A 25 -12.95 7.65 0.35
CA TYR A 25 -11.83 8.14 -0.46
C TYR A 25 -11.28 9.47 0.04
N GLY A 26 -12.07 10.24 0.78
CA GLY A 26 -11.76 11.64 1.11
C GLY A 26 -11.91 12.55 -0.11
N VAL A 27 -11.24 12.23 -1.22
CA VAL A 27 -11.37 12.91 -2.53
C VAL A 27 -11.88 11.91 -3.56
N VAL A 28 -13.12 12.12 -4.02
CA VAL A 28 -13.76 11.28 -5.01
C VAL A 28 -13.42 11.78 -6.41
N THR A 29 -12.83 10.91 -7.21
CA THR A 29 -12.49 11.15 -8.62
C THR A 29 -13.20 10.17 -9.54
N ARG A 30 -13.17 10.41 -10.85
CA ARG A 30 -13.62 9.42 -11.84
C ARG A 30 -12.95 8.06 -11.65
N GLY A 31 -11.63 8.05 -11.47
CA GLY A 31 -10.86 6.82 -11.29
C GLY A 31 -11.27 6.04 -10.03
N SER A 32 -11.59 6.75 -8.95
CA SER A 32 -12.07 6.14 -7.70
C SER A 32 -13.40 5.40 -7.90
N VAL A 33 -14.37 6.04 -8.57
CA VAL A 33 -15.69 5.43 -8.84
C VAL A 33 -15.58 4.26 -9.82
N VAL A 34 -14.76 4.39 -10.87
CA VAL A 34 -14.54 3.31 -11.84
C VAL A 34 -13.89 2.10 -11.18
N ALA A 35 -12.96 2.31 -10.24
CA ALA A 35 -12.30 1.23 -9.52
C ALA A 35 -13.26 0.42 -8.61
N GLU A 36 -14.41 0.97 -8.23
CA GLU A 36 -15.43 0.26 -7.45
C GLU A 36 -16.46 -0.50 -8.30
N ASP A 37 -16.43 -0.37 -9.63
CA ASP A 37 -17.38 -1.01 -10.55
C ASP A 37 -18.86 -0.75 -10.20
N VAL A 38 -19.17 0.52 -9.90
CA VAL A 38 -20.51 0.96 -9.48
C VAL A 38 -21.51 0.90 -10.64
N LEU A 39 -22.70 0.35 -10.38
CA LEU A 39 -23.83 0.39 -11.32
C LEU A 39 -24.21 1.83 -11.69
N GLY A 40 -24.29 2.12 -12.99
CA GLY A 40 -24.52 3.48 -13.52
C GLY A 40 -23.24 4.31 -13.66
N GLY A 41 -22.11 3.78 -13.17
CA GLY A 41 -20.77 4.33 -13.37
C GLY A 41 -20.60 5.77 -12.90
N PHE A 42 -19.61 6.44 -13.47
CA PHE A 42 -19.27 7.80 -13.08
C PHE A 42 -20.35 8.83 -13.41
N ALA A 43 -21.19 8.61 -14.43
CA ALA A 43 -22.25 9.55 -14.77
C ALA A 43 -23.29 9.67 -13.65
N LEU A 44 -23.69 8.54 -13.04
CA LEU A 44 -24.57 8.54 -11.89
C LEU A 44 -23.90 9.19 -10.68
N ALA A 45 -22.66 8.80 -10.37
CA ALA A 45 -21.91 9.36 -9.25
C ALA A 45 -21.75 10.88 -9.37
N TYR A 46 -21.42 11.37 -10.56
CA TYR A 46 -21.27 12.79 -10.84
C TYR A 46 -22.57 13.57 -10.62
N LYS A 47 -23.72 13.02 -11.03
CA LYS A 47 -25.03 13.65 -10.80
C LYS A 47 -25.32 13.79 -9.30
N VAL A 48 -25.06 12.74 -8.52
CA VAL A 48 -25.26 12.75 -7.05
C VAL A 48 -24.33 13.77 -6.39
N LEU A 49 -23.04 13.73 -6.71
CA LEU A 49 -22.03 14.60 -6.12
C LEU A 49 -22.23 16.07 -6.51
N SER A 50 -22.77 16.35 -7.70
CA SER A 50 -23.18 17.70 -8.11
C SER A 50 -24.33 18.22 -7.23
N GLY A 51 -25.33 17.39 -6.91
CA GLY A 51 -26.38 17.77 -5.97
C GLY A 51 -25.87 17.97 -4.54
N PHE A 52 -24.83 17.22 -4.14
CA PHE A 52 -24.14 17.46 -2.86
C PHE A 52 -23.38 18.78 -2.84
N GLU A 53 -22.84 19.22 -3.97
CA GLU A 53 -22.24 20.55 -4.08
C GLU A 53 -23.29 21.66 -3.99
N GLU A 54 -24.42 21.55 -4.69
CA GLU A 54 -25.51 22.53 -4.62
C GLU A 54 -26.05 22.72 -3.19
N SER A 55 -26.02 21.66 -2.38
CA SER A 55 -26.41 21.68 -0.96
C SER A 55 -25.28 22.01 0.01
N GLY A 56 -24.06 22.25 -0.49
CA GLY A 56 -22.87 22.58 0.31
C GLY A 56 -22.24 21.40 1.08
N LYS A 57 -22.73 20.18 0.87
CA LYS A 57 -22.22 18.96 1.53
C LYS A 57 -20.87 18.52 0.97
N ALA A 58 -20.66 18.74 -0.33
CA ALA A 58 -19.39 18.54 -1.01
C ALA A 58 -18.98 19.83 -1.72
N MET A 59 -17.73 19.91 -2.15
CA MET A 59 -17.26 20.96 -3.04
C MET A 59 -16.42 20.33 -4.14
N ARG A 60 -16.45 20.95 -5.33
CA ARG A 60 -15.50 20.64 -6.39
C ARG A 60 -14.22 21.44 -6.26
N GLY A 61 -13.13 20.86 -6.72
CA GLY A 61 -11.84 21.54 -6.74
C GLY A 61 -10.78 20.80 -7.55
N TYR A 62 -9.63 21.44 -7.70
CA TYR A 62 -8.40 20.84 -8.20
C TYR A 62 -7.58 20.41 -7.00
N LEU A 63 -7.79 19.17 -6.54
CA LEU A 63 -7.16 18.64 -5.32
C LEU A 63 -6.00 17.72 -5.65
N ILE A 64 -6.09 17.01 -6.78
CA ILE A 64 -5.08 16.11 -7.29
C ILE A 64 -4.55 16.68 -8.61
N GLU A 65 -3.24 16.85 -8.69
CA GLU A 65 -2.54 17.32 -9.89
C GLU A 65 -2.74 16.35 -11.07
N GLY A 66 -2.79 16.91 -12.28
CA GLY A 66 -2.95 16.14 -13.52
C GLY A 66 -4.37 15.63 -13.79
N LEU A 67 -5.30 15.80 -12.85
CA LEU A 67 -6.71 15.48 -13.02
C LEU A 67 -7.54 16.75 -13.25
N GLY A 68 -8.60 16.65 -14.06
CA GLY A 68 -9.55 17.75 -14.29
C GLY A 68 -10.41 18.07 -13.05
N ALA A 69 -11.24 19.11 -13.14
CA ALA A 69 -12.07 19.64 -12.03
C ALA A 69 -13.16 18.70 -11.49
N SER A 70 -13.36 17.53 -12.10
CA SER A 70 -14.36 16.54 -11.66
C SER A 70 -13.87 15.73 -10.46
N GLN A 71 -13.51 16.44 -9.40
CA GLN A 71 -13.06 15.91 -8.12
C GLN A 71 -13.95 16.51 -7.05
N PHE A 72 -14.47 15.67 -6.16
CA PHE A 72 -15.41 16.09 -5.11
C PHE A 72 -14.88 15.68 -3.76
N SER A 73 -15.01 16.55 -2.77
CA SER A 73 -14.60 16.25 -1.41
C SER A 73 -15.46 17.05 -0.42
N THR A 74 -15.46 16.67 0.84
CA THR A 74 -16.13 17.46 1.88
C THR A 74 -15.33 18.73 2.19
N PRO A 75 -15.96 19.84 2.64
CA PRO A 75 -15.24 21.02 3.07
C PRO A 75 -14.17 20.76 4.13
N ALA A 76 -14.46 19.89 5.09
CA ALA A 76 -13.51 19.52 6.15
C ALA A 76 -12.28 18.79 5.60
N THR A 77 -12.47 17.89 4.63
CA THR A 77 -11.35 17.18 3.99
C THR A 77 -10.50 18.13 3.15
N ILE A 78 -11.12 19.04 2.39
CA ILE A 78 -10.38 20.05 1.60
C ILE A 78 -9.55 20.94 2.52
N ASP A 79 -10.13 21.39 3.62
CA ASP A 79 -9.43 22.22 4.59
C ASP A 79 -8.22 21.49 5.20
N ARG A 80 -8.39 20.21 5.54
CA ARG A 80 -7.28 19.37 6.01
C ARG A 80 -6.18 19.20 4.97
N LEU A 81 -6.52 19.02 3.69
CA LEU A 81 -5.55 18.89 2.60
C LEU A 81 -4.70 20.16 2.39
N ARG A 82 -5.25 21.34 2.68
CA ARG A 82 -4.46 22.59 2.65
C ARG A 82 -3.35 22.62 3.69
N GLY A 83 -3.46 21.83 4.77
CA GLY A 83 -2.39 21.66 5.75
C GLY A 83 -1.30 20.64 5.35
N HIS A 84 -1.47 19.95 4.23
CA HIS A 84 -0.56 18.90 3.73
C HIS A 84 -0.02 19.24 2.34
N GLN A 85 0.25 20.52 2.06
CA GLN A 85 0.87 20.92 0.81
C GLN A 85 2.31 20.43 0.73
N ASP A 86 2.74 20.06 -0.47
CA ASP A 86 4.14 19.81 -0.76
C ASP A 86 4.96 21.09 -0.58
N SER A 87 6.25 20.95 -0.29
CA SER A 87 7.19 22.06 -0.27
C SER A 87 7.38 22.61 -1.68
N ASP A 88 7.66 23.91 -1.79
CA ASP A 88 8.07 24.54 -3.05
C ASP A 88 9.47 24.06 -3.52
N ASP A 89 10.19 23.33 -2.66
CA ASP A 89 11.49 22.74 -2.96
C ASP A 89 11.38 21.57 -3.95
N VAL A 90 12.19 21.60 -5.00
CA VAL A 90 12.25 20.53 -6.02
C VAL A 90 13.16 19.36 -5.59
N VAL A 91 13.73 19.42 -4.38
CA VAL A 91 14.76 18.49 -3.88
C VAL A 91 14.35 17.91 -2.53
N GLY A 92 14.46 16.58 -2.38
CA GLY A 92 14.07 15.86 -1.16
C GLY A 92 12.64 15.32 -1.24
N TRP A 93 12.06 15.01 -0.09
CA TRP A 93 10.70 14.46 -0.03
C TRP A 93 9.63 15.52 -0.35
N PRO A 94 8.50 15.18 -1.02
CA PRO A 94 7.47 16.14 -1.40
C PRO A 94 6.99 17.05 -0.26
N SER A 95 6.77 16.51 0.94
CA SER A 95 6.35 17.30 2.10
C SER A 95 7.45 18.18 2.71
N GLY A 96 8.68 18.15 2.18
CA GLY A 96 9.86 18.81 2.74
C GLY A 96 10.42 18.17 4.01
N THR A 97 9.86 17.03 4.46
CA THR A 97 10.32 16.32 5.65
C THR A 97 11.69 15.67 5.46
N ARG A 98 12.43 15.49 6.56
CA ARG A 98 13.63 14.64 6.61
C ARG A 98 13.32 13.19 7.02
N GLU A 99 12.17 12.99 7.64
CA GLU A 99 11.71 11.70 8.17
C GLU A 99 10.34 11.39 7.54
N PRO A 100 10.31 10.82 6.33
CA PRO A 100 9.08 10.57 5.61
C PRO A 100 8.25 9.48 6.28
N LEU A 101 6.93 9.63 6.24
CA LEU A 101 6.03 8.57 6.67
C LEU A 101 5.98 7.46 5.61
N VAL A 102 5.97 6.21 6.08
CA VAL A 102 5.93 5.02 5.21
C VAL A 102 4.68 4.21 5.51
N TYR A 103 3.88 3.96 4.48
CA TYR A 103 2.63 3.21 4.59
C TYR A 103 2.72 1.91 3.78
N VAL A 104 2.33 0.79 4.41
CA VAL A 104 2.12 -0.49 3.73
C VAL A 104 0.62 -0.72 3.65
N LEU A 105 0.08 -0.70 2.43
CA LEU A 105 -1.36 -0.80 2.18
C LEU A 105 -1.65 -1.99 1.27
N ALA A 106 -2.87 -2.54 1.34
CA ALA A 106 -3.35 -3.40 0.26
C ALA A 106 -3.42 -2.58 -1.04
N ALA A 107 -3.11 -3.18 -2.19
CA ALA A 107 -3.19 -2.46 -3.47
C ALA A 107 -4.63 -2.00 -3.80
N THR A 108 -5.63 -2.67 -3.23
CA THR A 108 -7.06 -2.36 -3.34
C THR A 108 -7.53 -1.33 -2.32
N ASP A 109 -6.70 -0.93 -1.35
CA ASP A 109 -7.09 0.00 -0.29
C ASP A 109 -7.51 1.37 -0.87
N PRO A 110 -8.61 1.97 -0.42
CA PRO A 110 -9.03 3.30 -0.88
C PRO A 110 -7.97 4.39 -0.68
N ALA A 111 -7.12 4.28 0.35
CA ALA A 111 -6.05 5.24 0.60
C ALA A 111 -4.88 5.12 -0.39
N ASN A 112 -4.80 4.05 -1.18
CA ASN A 112 -3.88 3.96 -2.31
C ASN A 112 -4.49 4.68 -3.53
N PRO A 113 -3.93 5.80 -4.02
CA PRO A 113 -4.46 6.48 -5.21
C PRO A 113 -4.04 5.80 -6.52
N TYR A 114 -2.94 5.03 -6.52
CA TYR A 114 -2.36 4.45 -7.72
C TYR A 114 -3.18 3.28 -8.29
N GLY A 115 -3.31 3.25 -9.61
CA GLY A 115 -4.20 2.35 -10.33
C GLY A 115 -5.69 2.69 -10.21
N ALA A 116 -6.04 3.82 -9.59
CA ALA A 116 -7.40 4.34 -9.53
C ALA A 116 -7.41 5.82 -9.95
N ALA A 117 -7.18 6.75 -9.02
CA ALA A 117 -7.09 8.17 -9.32
C ALA A 117 -5.80 8.52 -10.09
N LEU A 118 -4.68 7.90 -9.71
CA LEU A 118 -3.38 8.07 -10.37
C LEU A 118 -3.05 6.83 -11.21
N PRO A 119 -2.39 6.98 -12.38
CA PRO A 119 -1.89 5.83 -13.14
C PRO A 119 -0.75 5.13 -12.39
N TRP A 120 -0.47 3.89 -12.75
CA TRP A 120 0.76 3.23 -12.30
C TRP A 120 1.99 3.85 -12.98
N PRO A 121 3.13 4.01 -12.30
CA PRO A 121 4.34 4.57 -12.90
C PRO A 121 4.95 3.69 -14.00
N ALA A 122 4.74 2.38 -13.92
CA ALA A 122 5.17 1.41 -14.92
C ALA A 122 4.10 0.34 -15.18
N GLN A 123 4.33 -0.49 -16.20
CA GLN A 123 3.47 -1.62 -16.51
C GLN A 123 3.66 -2.79 -15.52
N GLY A 124 2.58 -3.51 -15.22
CA GLY A 124 2.62 -4.74 -14.41
C GLY A 124 1.95 -4.66 -13.03
N PRO A 125 2.02 -3.54 -12.28
CA PRO A 125 1.26 -3.38 -11.04
C PRO A 125 -0.24 -3.50 -11.27
N THR A 126 -0.94 -4.06 -10.29
CA THR A 126 -2.39 -4.25 -10.33
C THR A 126 -3.03 -3.96 -8.98
N ARG A 127 -4.25 -3.43 -8.99
CA ARG A 127 -5.12 -3.31 -7.80
C ARG A 127 -5.83 -4.64 -7.55
N SER A 128 -5.07 -5.69 -7.26
CA SER A 128 -5.60 -7.04 -7.02
C SER A 128 -5.60 -7.39 -5.54
N ALA A 129 -6.61 -8.14 -5.10
CA ALA A 129 -6.71 -8.61 -3.73
C ALA A 129 -5.47 -9.43 -3.34
N GLY A 130 -4.87 -9.09 -2.20
CA GLY A 130 -3.65 -9.71 -1.68
C GLY A 130 -2.35 -9.19 -2.29
N ALA A 131 -2.40 -8.29 -3.27
CA ALA A 131 -1.26 -7.45 -3.62
C ALA A 131 -1.18 -6.26 -2.64
N MET A 132 0.01 -5.68 -2.49
CA MET A 132 0.28 -4.58 -1.58
C MET A 132 1.09 -3.51 -2.27
N VAL A 133 1.02 -2.30 -1.73
CA VAL A 133 1.87 -1.17 -2.11
C VAL A 133 2.58 -0.62 -0.87
N VAL A 134 3.75 -0.05 -1.10
CA VAL A 134 4.45 0.76 -0.11
C VAL A 134 4.48 2.19 -0.63
N LEU A 135 3.95 3.13 0.15
CA LEU A 135 4.02 4.56 -0.12
C LEU A 135 5.02 5.20 0.84
N ILE A 136 5.90 6.05 0.33
CA ILE A 136 6.80 6.88 1.14
C ILE A 136 6.49 8.32 0.80
N ASP A 137 6.02 9.08 1.80
CA ASP A 137 5.60 10.48 1.62
C ASP A 137 4.67 10.70 0.42
N GLY A 138 3.66 9.83 0.29
CA GLY A 138 2.70 9.85 -0.82
C GLY A 138 3.20 9.22 -2.13
N LEU A 139 4.51 9.05 -2.32
CA LEU A 139 5.10 8.47 -3.53
C LEU A 139 5.03 6.93 -3.51
N LEU A 140 4.65 6.31 -4.63
CA LEU A 140 4.66 4.85 -4.76
C LEU A 140 6.09 4.29 -4.77
N ALA A 141 6.53 3.74 -3.65
CA ALA A 141 7.87 3.18 -3.50
C ALA A 141 7.97 1.75 -4.06
N ALA A 142 6.98 0.91 -3.75
CA ALA A 142 6.98 -0.49 -4.18
C ALA A 142 5.58 -1.06 -4.40
N HIS A 143 5.48 -2.03 -5.32
CA HIS A 143 4.34 -2.93 -5.50
C HIS A 143 4.79 -4.35 -5.20
N ILE A 144 4.00 -5.06 -4.41
CA ILE A 144 4.22 -6.47 -4.08
C ILE A 144 3.03 -7.26 -4.60
N THR A 145 3.31 -8.19 -5.51
CA THR A 145 2.30 -9.07 -6.10
C THR A 145 1.62 -9.96 -5.06
N ARG A 146 0.44 -10.47 -5.40
CA ARG A 146 -0.28 -11.44 -4.57
C ARG A 146 0.62 -12.61 -4.17
N GLY A 147 0.69 -12.87 -2.87
CA GLY A 147 1.53 -13.93 -2.29
C GLY A 147 3.00 -13.54 -2.07
N GLY A 148 3.39 -12.29 -2.35
CA GLY A 148 4.67 -11.74 -1.90
C GLY A 148 5.91 -12.18 -2.68
N LYS A 149 5.74 -12.82 -3.85
CA LYS A 149 6.87 -13.43 -4.59
C LYS A 149 7.62 -12.45 -5.48
N THR A 150 6.95 -11.43 -6.00
CA THR A 150 7.56 -10.40 -6.85
C THR A 150 7.34 -9.04 -6.22
N MET A 151 8.42 -8.29 -6.07
CA MET A 151 8.43 -6.89 -5.68
C MET A 151 8.99 -6.05 -6.83
N THR A 152 8.30 -4.96 -7.17
CA THR A 152 8.74 -3.96 -8.13
C THR A 152 8.84 -2.63 -7.41
N THR A 153 9.96 -1.94 -7.54
CA THR A 153 10.19 -0.60 -6.98
C THR A 153 10.04 0.45 -8.07
N PHE A 154 9.78 1.70 -7.69
CA PHE A 154 9.59 2.83 -8.61
C PHE A 154 10.44 4.06 -8.22
N PHE A 155 11.62 3.82 -7.66
CA PHE A 155 12.50 4.86 -7.11
C PHE A 155 13.03 5.80 -8.20
N GLU A 156 13.04 5.37 -9.46
CA GLU A 156 13.38 6.18 -10.62
C GLU A 156 12.44 7.37 -10.84
N HIS A 157 11.25 7.37 -10.22
CA HIS A 157 10.29 8.47 -10.26
C HIS A 157 10.35 9.36 -9.02
N PHE A 158 11.29 9.11 -8.11
CA PHE A 158 11.44 9.92 -6.90
C PHE A 158 12.23 11.20 -7.23
N PRO A 159 11.92 12.31 -6.56
CA PRO A 159 12.66 13.56 -6.73
C PRO A 159 14.15 13.39 -6.36
N GLU A 160 14.98 14.25 -6.93
CA GLU A 160 16.40 14.30 -6.59
C GLU A 160 16.61 14.64 -5.11
N GLY A 161 17.77 14.28 -4.55
CA GLY A 161 18.09 14.52 -3.14
C GLY A 161 17.45 13.54 -2.16
N VAL A 162 16.57 12.65 -2.63
CA VAL A 162 16.15 11.47 -1.87
C VAL A 162 17.27 10.42 -1.93
N GLY A 163 17.74 9.97 -0.76
CA GLY A 163 18.69 8.86 -0.65
C GLY A 163 18.09 7.52 -1.06
N ASP A 164 18.80 6.41 -0.88
CA ASP A 164 18.26 5.07 -1.18
C ASP A 164 16.98 4.80 -0.35
N PRO A 165 15.79 4.64 -0.98
CA PRO A 165 14.54 4.40 -0.26
C PRO A 165 14.36 2.94 0.20
N MET A 166 15.18 2.00 -0.28
CA MET A 166 15.03 0.57 0.00
C MET A 166 15.03 0.22 1.51
N PRO A 167 15.88 0.81 2.37
CA PRO A 167 15.82 0.57 3.82
C PRO A 167 14.46 0.92 4.43
N LEU A 168 13.81 2.00 3.98
CA LEU A 168 12.48 2.41 4.45
C LEU A 168 11.43 1.38 4.04
N VAL A 169 11.48 0.89 2.80
CA VAL A 169 10.57 -0.16 2.29
C VAL A 169 10.69 -1.44 3.10
N VAL A 170 11.91 -1.97 3.27
CA VAL A 170 12.13 -3.24 3.97
C VAL A 170 11.79 -3.12 5.47
N SER A 171 12.11 -1.98 6.09
CA SER A 171 11.75 -1.69 7.48
C SER A 171 10.23 -1.66 7.67
N ALA A 172 9.50 -0.92 6.83
CA ALA A 172 8.04 -0.81 6.94
C ALA A 172 7.33 -2.16 6.73
N LEU A 173 7.77 -2.96 5.76
CA LEU A 173 7.25 -4.32 5.54
C LEU A 173 7.55 -5.23 6.75
N SER A 174 8.76 -5.15 7.30
CA SER A 174 9.14 -5.94 8.49
C SER A 174 8.33 -5.54 9.72
N GLN A 175 8.09 -4.25 9.93
CA GLN A 175 7.25 -3.73 11.01
C GLN A 175 5.78 -4.13 10.83
N ALA A 176 5.26 -4.12 9.61
CA ALA A 176 3.90 -4.59 9.34
C ALA A 176 3.73 -6.08 9.69
N VAL A 177 4.73 -6.90 9.39
CA VAL A 177 4.75 -8.32 9.80
C VAL A 177 4.88 -8.45 11.32
N ALA A 178 5.78 -7.71 11.95
CA ALA A 178 6.00 -7.76 13.40
C ALA A 178 4.74 -7.34 14.19
N ALA A 179 4.00 -6.36 13.67
CA ALA A 179 2.72 -5.91 14.22
C ALA A 179 1.54 -6.87 13.94
N GLY A 180 1.78 -8.02 13.28
CA GLY A 180 0.73 -9.00 12.96
C GLY A 180 -0.26 -8.55 11.88
N ARG A 181 0.02 -7.44 11.19
CA ARG A 181 -0.86 -6.89 10.13
C ARG A 181 -0.78 -7.68 8.83
N MET A 182 0.30 -8.45 8.64
CA MET A 182 0.49 -9.30 7.47
C MET A 182 1.43 -10.48 7.76
N LYS A 183 1.42 -11.47 6.86
CA LYS A 183 2.34 -12.62 6.93
C LYS A 183 3.72 -12.24 6.39
N PRO A 184 4.80 -12.91 6.86
CA PRO A 184 6.11 -12.88 6.22
C PRO A 184 6.06 -13.00 4.70
N LEU A 185 6.87 -12.21 4.01
CA LEU A 185 7.02 -12.26 2.56
C LEU A 185 8.24 -13.08 2.19
N ASN A 186 8.16 -13.87 1.14
CA ASN A 186 9.32 -14.51 0.53
C ASN A 186 9.45 -14.01 -0.91
N VAL A 187 10.13 -12.88 -1.05
CA VAL A 187 10.36 -12.18 -2.32
C VAL A 187 11.40 -12.96 -3.10
N GLN A 188 11.02 -13.43 -4.28
CA GLN A 188 11.86 -14.21 -5.19
C GLN A 188 12.44 -13.32 -6.28
N LYS A 189 11.64 -12.35 -6.75
CA LYS A 189 12.02 -11.40 -7.77
C LYS A 189 11.93 -9.95 -7.26
N LEU A 190 12.98 -9.18 -7.47
CA LEU A 190 13.05 -7.74 -7.29
C LEU A 190 13.36 -7.10 -8.65
N ASN A 191 12.45 -6.28 -9.17
CA ASN A 191 12.61 -5.60 -10.48
C ASN A 191 12.99 -6.58 -11.61
N GLY A 192 12.33 -7.74 -11.63
CA GLY A 192 12.58 -8.82 -12.61
C GLY A 192 13.82 -9.69 -12.33
N LYS A 193 14.72 -9.29 -11.44
CA LYS A 193 15.95 -10.03 -11.07
C LYS A 193 15.76 -10.82 -9.78
N ALA A 194 16.68 -11.76 -9.48
CA ALA A 194 16.63 -12.51 -8.22
C ALA A 194 16.77 -11.57 -7.01
N ALA A 195 15.90 -11.72 -6.00
CA ALA A 195 15.77 -10.76 -4.89
C ALA A 195 16.81 -10.91 -3.77
N PHE A 196 17.96 -11.57 -4.03
CA PHE A 196 18.98 -11.82 -3.01
C PHE A 196 19.65 -10.54 -2.48
N SER A 197 19.63 -9.45 -3.25
CA SER A 197 20.13 -8.13 -2.82
C SER A 197 19.34 -7.55 -1.64
N LEU A 198 18.11 -8.01 -1.38
CA LEU A 198 17.35 -7.58 -0.20
C LEU A 198 18.02 -7.94 1.13
N ARG A 199 18.97 -8.88 1.13
CA ARG A 199 19.77 -9.21 2.32
C ARG A 199 20.58 -8.02 2.82
N ASP A 200 21.03 -7.16 1.91
CA ASP A 200 21.86 -6.01 2.24
C ASP A 200 21.03 -4.95 3.00
N TYR A 201 19.70 -5.12 3.01
CA TYR A 201 18.71 -4.29 3.70
C TYR A 201 18.03 -5.01 4.87
N GLY A 202 18.57 -6.15 5.32
CA GLY A 202 18.08 -6.86 6.51
C GLY A 202 17.07 -7.99 6.24
N ALA A 203 16.80 -8.34 4.97
CA ALA A 203 16.00 -9.52 4.67
C ALA A 203 16.81 -10.82 4.86
N ALA A 204 16.17 -11.90 5.30
CA ALA A 204 16.85 -13.20 5.47
C ALA A 204 16.90 -13.97 4.14
N VAL A 205 18.07 -14.44 3.71
CA VAL A 205 18.19 -15.24 2.47
C VAL A 205 17.45 -16.58 2.60
N THR A 206 16.75 -16.98 1.55
CA THR A 206 16.12 -18.30 1.41
C THR A 206 16.62 -19.00 0.13
N HIS A 207 16.36 -20.30 0.00
CA HIS A 207 16.70 -21.06 -1.20
C HIS A 207 16.05 -20.53 -2.50
N LYS A 208 15.04 -19.66 -2.41
CA LYS A 208 14.28 -19.10 -3.55
C LYS A 208 14.34 -17.58 -3.67
N GLY A 209 15.00 -16.87 -2.74
CA GLY A 209 15.03 -15.42 -2.72
C GLY A 209 15.36 -14.85 -1.34
N ALA A 210 14.59 -13.85 -0.89
CA ALA A 210 14.76 -13.19 0.39
C ALA A 210 13.44 -13.06 1.15
N LYS A 211 13.50 -13.35 2.45
CA LYS A 211 12.37 -13.31 3.37
C LYS A 211 12.36 -11.99 4.14
N ILE A 212 11.25 -11.26 4.04
CA ILE A 212 11.00 -10.02 4.79
C ILE A 212 9.97 -10.31 5.87
N GLY A 213 10.27 -9.91 7.11
CA GLY A 213 9.42 -10.18 8.26
C GLY A 213 9.51 -11.63 8.72
N GLY A 214 9.78 -11.80 10.01
CA GLY A 214 10.07 -13.08 10.63
C GLY A 214 11.30 -12.94 11.50
N SER A 215 11.28 -13.57 12.68
CA SER A 215 12.47 -13.69 13.50
C SER A 215 13.60 -14.26 12.63
N THR A 216 14.74 -13.56 12.62
CA THR A 216 16.06 -14.15 12.36
C THR A 216 16.16 -15.33 13.31
N THR A 217 15.74 -16.50 12.82
CA THR A 217 15.49 -17.63 13.71
C THR A 217 16.85 -18.08 14.21
N ALA A 218 16.95 -18.18 15.54
CA ALA A 218 18.04 -18.77 16.28
C ALA A 218 18.68 -19.96 15.54
N PRO A 219 20.00 -20.19 15.74
CA PRO A 219 20.73 -21.24 15.04
C PRO A 219 19.96 -22.58 15.08
N PRO A 220 20.00 -23.38 14.00
CA PRO A 220 19.25 -24.62 13.93
C PRO A 220 19.54 -25.44 15.19
N LYS A 221 18.50 -25.82 15.94
CA LYS A 221 18.66 -26.79 17.03
C LYS A 221 19.29 -28.04 16.42
N ARG A 222 20.56 -28.28 16.74
CA ARG A 222 21.29 -29.51 16.40
C ARG A 222 20.46 -30.68 16.92
N ARG A 223 19.69 -31.29 16.05
CA ARG A 223 18.94 -32.51 16.35
C ARG A 223 19.76 -33.67 15.81
N GLY A 224 20.74 -34.06 16.60
CA GLY A 224 21.63 -35.17 16.31
C GLY A 224 22.68 -35.25 17.40
N ARG A 225 22.68 -36.36 18.15
CA ARG A 225 23.80 -36.78 18.98
C ARG A 225 25.05 -36.76 18.10
N THR A 226 26.12 -36.14 18.57
CA THR A 226 27.39 -36.21 17.85
C THR A 226 27.96 -37.62 17.97
N VAL A 227 28.71 -38.07 16.97
CA VAL A 227 29.38 -39.38 17.02
C VAL A 227 30.30 -39.48 18.25
N ALA A 228 30.87 -38.36 18.70
CA ALA A 228 31.64 -38.28 19.94
C ALA A 228 30.82 -38.66 21.19
N GLU A 229 29.57 -38.17 21.31
CA GLU A 229 28.67 -38.52 22.43
C GLU A 229 28.21 -39.99 22.39
N ALA A 230 28.22 -40.64 21.22
CA ALA A 230 27.90 -42.06 21.10
C ALA A 230 29.11 -42.97 21.43
N MET A 231 30.34 -42.45 21.33
CA MET A 231 31.57 -43.20 21.61
C MET A 231 31.95 -43.17 23.11
N ASP A 232 31.56 -42.14 23.85
CA ASP A 232 31.76 -42.08 25.32
C ASP A 232 30.84 -43.07 26.08
N GLU A 233 29.66 -43.42 25.56
CA GLU A 233 28.79 -44.45 26.17
C GLU A 233 29.27 -45.89 25.90
N LEU A 234 30.29 -46.07 25.06
CA LEU A 234 30.87 -47.38 24.71
C LEU A 234 32.20 -47.67 25.44
N SER A 235 32.65 -46.82 26.37
CA SER A 235 33.76 -47.20 27.25
C SER A 235 33.27 -48.17 28.31
N PHE A 236 33.43 -49.46 28.03
CA PHE A 236 33.33 -50.50 29.05
C PHE A 236 34.56 -50.35 29.96
N ASP A 237 34.35 -49.87 31.18
CA ASP A 237 35.29 -50.10 32.28
C ASP A 237 35.25 -51.62 32.58
N ASP A 238 36.33 -52.31 32.23
CA ASP A 238 36.69 -53.64 32.75
C ASP A 238 37.30 -53.52 34.16
#